data_AF-A0A4Y3WDE5-F1
#
_entry.id   AF-A0A4Y3WDE5-F1
#
_cell.length_a   1.000
_cell.length_b   1.000
_cell.length_c   1.000
_cell.angle_alpha   90.00
_cell.angle_beta   90.00
_cell.angle_gamma   90.00
#
_symmetry.space_group_name_H-M   'P 1'
#
loop_
_entity.id
_entity.type
_entity.pdbx_description
1 polymer ?
#
loop_
_entity_poly.entity_id
_entity_poly.type
_entity_poly.pdbx_seq_one_letter_code
_entity_poly.pdbx_strand_id
1 'polypeptide(L)'
;MRWVHTAIIVLFAAATLIFLVQNREIVAVDFLGFSVRAPFAVVAAGFYLLGTISGGSVYALLRRSMQGAGATGGPPPPRSA
;
A
#
# COMPACT_ATOMS: atom_id res chain seq x y z
N MET A 1 -21.03 -14.53 15.84
CA MET A 1 -20.52 -13.98 14.56
C MET A 1 -20.96 -12.54 14.28
N ARG A 2 -22.26 -12.19 14.29
CA ARG A 2 -22.77 -10.85 13.88
C ARG A 2 -22.30 -9.69 14.79
N TRP A 3 -22.31 -9.91 16.11
CA TRP A 3 -21.86 -8.92 17.10
C TRP A 3 -20.36 -8.60 17.03
N VAL A 4 -19.53 -9.57 16.65
CA VAL A 4 -18.09 -9.37 16.45
C VAL A 4 -17.84 -8.46 15.26
N HIS A 5 -18.58 -8.65 14.16
CA HIS A 5 -18.48 -7.79 12.98
C HIS A 5 -18.90 -6.36 13.31
N THR A 6 -20.02 -6.19 14.03
CA THR A 6 -20.47 -4.87 14.48
C THR A 6 -19.46 -4.20 15.40
N ALA A 7 -18.89 -4.93 16.36
CA ALA A 7 -17.86 -4.39 17.26
C ALA A 7 -16.61 -3.92 16.50
N ILE A 8 -16.15 -4.69 15.50
CA ILE A 8 -15.00 -4.33 14.67
C ILE A 8 -15.30 -3.06 13.85
N ILE A 9 -16.48 -2.96 13.24
CA ILE A 9 -16.89 -1.79 12.45
C ILE A 9 -16.96 -0.54 13.34
N VAL A 10 -17.54 -0.66 14.54
CA VAL A 10 -17.64 0.44 15.51
C VAL A 10 -16.26 0.88 15.98
N LEU A 11 -15.35 -0.07 16.25
CA LEU A 11 -13.97 0.22 16.64
C LEU A 11 -13.23 0.98 15.53
N PHE A 12 -13.38 0.56 14.27
CA PHE A 12 -12.75 1.22 13.13
C PHE A 12 -13.32 2.62 12.91
N ALA A 13 -14.63 2.78 13.00
CA ALA A 13 -15.29 4.08 12.89
C ALA A 13 -14.84 5.05 14.00
N ALA A 14 -14.73 4.56 15.24
CA ALA A 14 -14.21 5.34 16.36
C ALA A 14 -12.75 5.74 16.13
N ALA A 15 -11.90 4.81 15.68
CA ALA A 15 -10.50 5.10 15.35
C ALA A 15 -10.38 6.17 14.24
N THR A 16 -11.19 6.09 13.18
CA THR A 16 -11.23 7.09 12.12
C THR A 16 -11.69 8.46 12.63
N LEU A 17 -12.73 8.51 13.47
CA LEU A 17 -13.21 9.76 14.08
C LEU A 17 -12.17 10.39 15.00
N ILE A 18 -11.53 9.60 15.86
CA ILE A 18 -10.45 10.05 16.75
C ILE A 18 -9.28 10.56 15.90
N PHE A 19 -8.89 9.84 14.86
CA PHE A 19 -7.83 10.25 13.95
C PHE A 19 -8.15 11.57 13.25
N LEU A 20 -9.40 11.78 12.80
CA LEU A 20 -9.86 13.04 12.20
C LEU A 20 -9.87 14.20 13.20
N VAL A 21 -10.27 13.95 14.46
CA VAL A 21 -10.33 14.96 15.51
C VAL A 21 -8.94 15.33 16.04
N GLN A 22 -8.04 14.34 16.17
CA GLN A 22 -6.68 14.55 16.65
C GLN A 22 -5.76 15.12 15.56
N ASN A 23 -5.91 14.68 14.31
CA ASN A 23 -5.07 15.12 13.20
C ASN A 23 -5.73 16.26 12.41
N ARG A 24 -6.34 17.22 13.12
CA ARG A 24 -6.81 18.49 12.54
C ARG A 24 -5.68 19.47 12.25
N GLU A 25 -4.46 19.14 12.65
CA GLU A 25 -3.29 19.93 12.31
C GLU A 25 -3.14 19.96 10.79
N ILE A 26 -3.34 21.14 10.22
CA ILE A 26 -3.29 21.36 8.79
C ILE A 26 -1.81 21.38 8.42
N VAL A 27 -1.34 20.28 7.86
CA VAL A 27 0.03 20.16 7.37
C VAL A 27 0.07 20.70 5.95
N ALA A 28 1.01 21.62 5.70
CA ALA A 28 1.35 22.04 4.35
C ALA A 28 2.33 21.03 3.76
N VAL A 29 1.95 20.43 2.64
CA VAL A 29 2.83 19.58 1.84
C VAL A 29 3.25 20.39 0.62
N ASP A 30 4.52 20.76 0.57
CA ASP A 30 5.11 21.47 -0.56
C ASP A 30 5.87 20.49 -1.46
N PHE A 31 5.49 20.41 -2.73
CA PHE A 31 6.11 19.53 -3.71
C PHE A 31 6.27 20.24 -5.06
N LEU A 32 7.52 20.47 -5.49
CA LEU A 32 7.84 21.09 -6.79
C LEU A 32 7.13 22.44 -7.06
N GLY A 33 6.81 23.20 -6.00
CA GLY A 33 6.07 24.46 -6.08
C GLY A 33 4.54 24.34 -5.96
N PHE A 34 4.00 23.13 -5.87
CA PHE A 34 2.62 22.88 -5.45
C PHE A 34 2.55 22.82 -3.93
N SER A 35 1.69 23.64 -3.34
CA SER A 35 1.40 23.61 -1.91
C SER A 35 -0.01 23.09 -1.68
N VAL A 36 -0.13 21.99 -0.95
CA VAL A 36 -1.42 21.41 -0.55
C VAL A 36 -1.52 21.45 0.96
N ARG A 37 -2.55 22.13 1.46
CA ARG A 37 -2.86 22.19 2.89
C ARG A 37 -4.02 21.25 3.19
N ALA A 38 -3.74 20.16 3.88
CA ALA A 38 -4.75 19.18 4.23
C ALA A 38 -4.47 18.61 5.64
N PRO A 39 -5.50 18.09 6.33
CA PRO A 39 -5.29 17.36 7.57
C PRO A 39 -4.31 16.20 7.34
N PHE A 40 -3.36 15.99 8.24
CA PHE A 40 -2.36 14.91 8.13
C PHE A 40 -2.98 13.55 7.81
N ALA A 41 -4.15 13.29 8.36
CA ALA A 41 -4.95 12.10 8.10
C ALA A 41 -5.23 11.84 6.62
N VAL A 42 -5.64 12.89 5.91
CA VAL A 42 -6.02 12.83 4.48
C VAL A 42 -4.77 12.61 3.63
N VAL A 43 -3.68 13.30 3.98
CA VAL A 43 -2.40 13.18 3.30
C VAL A 43 -1.83 11.77 3.44
N ALA A 44 -1.81 11.22 4.65
CA ALA A 44 -1.31 9.87 4.95
C ALA A 44 -2.13 8.79 4.22
N ALA A 45 -3.46 8.91 4.23
CA ALA A 45 -4.32 8.00 3.48
C ALA A 45 -4.03 8.08 1.97
N GLY A 46 -3.91 9.28 1.42
CA GLY A 46 -3.57 9.49 0.01
C GLY A 46 -2.25 8.82 -0.38
N PHE A 47 -1.18 9.05 0.38
CA PHE A 47 0.11 8.40 0.13
C PHE A 47 0.07 6.89 0.27
N TYR A 48 -0.68 6.34 1.23
CA TYR A 48 -0.82 4.89 1.39
C TYR A 48 -1.54 4.26 0.18
N LEU A 49 -2.60 4.88 -0.31
CA LEU A 49 -3.29 4.43 -1.53
C LEU A 49 -2.37 4.51 -2.76
N LEU A 50 -1.65 5.61 -2.94
CA LEU A 50 -0.68 5.74 -4.04
C LEU A 50 0.45 4.71 -3.93
N GLY A 51 0.95 4.48 -2.72
CA GLY A 51 2.01 3.51 -2.44
C GLY A 51 1.56 2.06 -2.61
N THR A 52 0.30 1.72 -2.34
CA THR A 52 -0.23 0.37 -2.60
C THR A 52 -0.44 0.13 -4.08
N ILE A 53 -0.93 1.13 -4.83
CA ILE A 53 -1.04 1.06 -6.30
C ILE A 53 0.34 0.94 -6.96
N SER A 54 1.31 1.80 -6.57
CA SER A 54 2.64 1.77 -7.19
C SER A 54 3.48 0.58 -6.68
N GLY A 55 3.45 0.30 -5.38
CA GLY A 55 4.22 -0.77 -4.75
C GLY A 55 3.83 -2.16 -5.25
N GLY A 56 2.53 -2.39 -5.52
CA GLY A 56 2.08 -3.62 -6.16
C GLY A 56 2.69 -3.84 -7.55
N SER A 57 2.82 -2.78 -8.33
CA SER A 57 3.45 -2.83 -9.67
C SER A 57 4.96 -3.11 -9.59
N VAL A 58 5.67 -2.45 -8.67
CA VAL A 58 7.11 -2.68 -8.43
C VAL A 58 7.35 -4.09 -7.93
N TYR A 59 6.51 -4.58 -7.02
CA TYR A 59 6.58 -5.96 -6.52
C TYR A 59 6.35 -6.99 -7.63
N ALA A 60 5.39 -6.73 -8.53
CA ALA A 60 5.14 -7.59 -9.68
C ALA A 60 6.35 -7.64 -10.65
N LEU A 61 6.97 -6.49 -10.89
CA LEU A 61 8.18 -6.40 -11.71
C LEU A 61 9.38 -7.09 -11.06
N LEU A 62 9.58 -6.91 -9.76
CA LEU A 62 10.64 -7.57 -9.00
C LEU A 62 10.47 -9.09 -9.02
N ARG A 63 9.25 -9.58 -8.80
CA ARG A 63 8.90 -11.00 -8.87
C ARG A 63 9.19 -11.58 -10.25
N ARG A 64 8.85 -10.85 -11.32
CA ARG A 64 9.14 -11.25 -12.71
C ARG A 64 10.64 -11.31 -12.98
N SER A 65 11.41 -10.35 -12.48
CA SER A 65 12.87 -10.32 -12.62
C SER A 65 13.54 -11.52 -11.94
N MET A 66 13.10 -11.89 -10.73
CA MET A 66 13.66 -13.04 -10.01
C MET A 66 13.29 -14.39 -10.66
N GLN A 67 12.09 -14.52 -11.25
CA GLN A 67 11.71 -15.72 -11.99
C GLN A 67 12.48 -15.88 -13.30
N GLY A 68 12.80 -14.76 -13.97
CA GLY A 68 13.67 -14.76 -15.14
C GLY A 68 15.10 -15.23 -14.85
N ALA A 69 15.60 -15.03 -13.62
CA ALA A 69 16.91 -15.51 -13.19
C ALA A 69 16.93 -17.00 -12.80
N GLY A 70 15.80 -17.56 -12.34
CA GLY A 70 15.69 -18.97 -11.95
C GLY A 70 15.46 -19.96 -13.10
N ALA A 71 14.99 -19.49 -14.26
CA ALA A 71 14.60 -20.36 -15.38
C ALA A 71 15.77 -20.94 -16.20
N THR A 72 17.00 -20.45 -16.01
CA THR A 72 18.18 -20.91 -16.76
C THR A 72 18.90 -22.09 -16.10
N GLY A 73 18.39 -22.61 -14.97
CA GLY A 73 18.97 -23.73 -14.22
C GLY A 73 18.31 -25.10 -14.44
N GLY A 74 17.49 -25.27 -15.48
CA GLY A 74 16.86 -26.55 -15.79
C GLY A 74 17.85 -27.56 -16.39
N PRO A 75 17.91 -28.82 -15.90
CA PRO A 75 18.86 -29.80 -16.40
C PRO A 75 18.64 -30.12 -17.90
N PRO A 76 19.72 -30.34 -18.67
CA PRO A 76 19.64 -30.55 -20.11
C PRO A 76 18.78 -31.79 -20.45
N PRO A 77 18.05 -31.77 -21.57
CA PRO A 77 17.18 -32.87 -21.96
C PRO A 77 17.98 -34.17 -22.16
N PRO A 78 17.40 -35.33 -21.81
CA PRO A 78 18.08 -36.61 -21.96
C PRO A 78 18.38 -36.87 -23.43
N ARG A 79 19.66 -37.15 -23.75
CA ARG A 79 20.08 -37.59 -25.08
C ARG A 79 19.55 -39.01 -25.29
N SER A 80 18.57 -39.16 -26.18
CA SER A 80 18.20 -40.45 -26.75
C SER A 80 19.32 -40.94 -27.66
N ALA A 81 19.95 -42.05 -27.26
CA ALA A 81 20.90 -42.82 -28.04
C ALA A 81 20.19 -43.68 -29.10
#